data_AF-A0AAQ0R6B8-F1
#
_entry.id   AF-A0AAQ0R6B8-F1
#
_cell.length_a   1.000
_cell.length_b   1.000
_cell.length_c   1.000
_cell.angle_alpha   90.00
_cell.angle_beta   90.00
_cell.angle_gamma   90.00
#
_symmetry.space_group_name_H-M   'P 1'
#
loop_
_entity.id
_entity.type
_entity.pdbx_description
1 polymer ?
#
loop_
_entity_poly.entity_id
_entity_poly.type
_entity_poly.pdbx_seq_one_letter_code
_entity_poly.pdbx_strand_id
1 'polypeptide(L)'
;MKQYNKNKYDDFISQNINEVNLDESILASTAPLAEIILTKKFYSGRNSELKDFTTNYLNENYRDYLFDGRPMLYARVVKDIFKDSKKDEEEFTKNKIKKLKNIQKFLKDKVNDNEINSEIYPNSLTKKSKNNSIDGWRKIINSRER
;
A
#
# COMPACT_ATOMS: atom_id res chain seq x y z
N MET A 1 -21.33 -7.41 -25.11
CA MET A 1 -21.32 -6.82 -23.77
C MET A 1 -19.87 -6.77 -23.31
N LYS A 2 -19.30 -5.57 -23.07
CA LYS A 2 -17.96 -5.46 -22.48
C LYS A 2 -18.05 -5.94 -21.02
N GLN A 3 -17.34 -7.01 -20.68
CA GLN A 3 -17.14 -7.40 -19.28
C GLN A 3 -16.27 -6.30 -18.65
N TYR A 4 -16.89 -5.45 -17.84
CA TYR A 4 -16.13 -4.58 -16.95
C TYR A 4 -15.41 -5.49 -15.96
N ASN A 5 -14.08 -5.48 -15.99
CA ASN A 5 -13.27 -6.16 -14.98
C ASN A 5 -13.53 -5.46 -13.65
N LYS A 6 -14.39 -6.03 -12.82
CA LYS A 6 -14.69 -5.50 -11.48
C LYS A 6 -13.38 -5.44 -10.69
N ASN A 7 -12.94 -4.26 -10.28
CA ASN A 7 -11.81 -4.16 -9.37
C ASN A 7 -12.21 -4.82 -8.05
N LYS A 8 -11.27 -5.55 -7.43
CA LYS A 8 -11.43 -6.17 -6.11
C LYS A 8 -11.91 -5.17 -5.03
N TYR A 9 -11.64 -3.88 -5.18
CA TYR A 9 -12.03 -2.82 -4.26
C TYR A 9 -13.09 -1.86 -4.83
N ASP A 10 -13.82 -2.22 -5.89
CA ASP A 10 -14.83 -1.33 -6.48
C ASP A 10 -15.86 -0.86 -5.46
N ASP A 11 -16.25 -1.73 -4.52
CA ASP A 11 -17.21 -1.40 -3.47
C ASP A 11 -16.66 -0.27 -2.57
N PHE A 12 -15.39 -0.33 -2.18
CA PHE A 12 -14.73 0.76 -1.43
C PHE A 12 -14.48 2.00 -2.29
N ILE A 13 -14.08 1.84 -3.56
CA ILE A 13 -13.75 2.92 -4.49
C ILE A 13 -14.99 3.78 -4.84
N SER A 14 -16.17 3.15 -4.88
CA SER A 14 -17.46 3.76 -5.19
C SER A 14 -18.21 4.28 -3.95
N GLN A 15 -17.80 3.87 -2.74
CA GLN A 15 -18.39 4.32 -1.49
C GLN A 15 -18.34 5.85 -1.36
N ASN A 16 -19.49 6.48 -1.04
CA ASN A 16 -19.53 7.90 -0.71
C ASN A 16 -19.16 8.11 0.76
N ILE A 17 -17.91 8.49 1.02
CA ILE A 17 -17.37 8.63 2.38
C ILE A 17 -17.84 9.95 3.01
N ASN A 18 -18.52 9.83 4.15
CA ASN A 18 -19.03 10.91 4.98
C ASN A 18 -18.92 10.53 6.48
N GLU A 19 -19.39 11.39 7.36
CA GLU A 19 -19.28 11.19 8.82
C GLU A 19 -20.10 9.99 9.32
N VAL A 20 -21.26 9.73 8.70
CA VAL A 20 -22.19 8.67 9.10
C VAL A 20 -21.61 7.29 8.85
N ASN A 21 -20.85 7.11 7.77
CA ASN A 21 -20.25 5.82 7.39
C ASN A 21 -18.73 5.79 7.57
N LEU A 22 -18.18 6.67 8.41
CA LEU A 22 -16.75 6.84 8.52
C LEU A 22 -16.04 5.59 9.05
N ASP A 23 -16.57 4.98 10.11
CA ASP A 23 -15.96 3.80 10.72
C ASP A 23 -15.95 2.61 9.77
N GLU A 24 -17.05 2.38 9.07
CA GLU A 24 -17.14 1.36 8.02
C GLU A 24 -16.16 1.65 6.88
N SER A 25 -16.04 2.91 6.46
CA SER A 25 -15.07 3.33 5.43
C SER A 25 -13.63 3.11 5.88
N ILE A 26 -13.33 3.37 7.16
CA ILE A 26 -12.01 3.11 7.75
C ILE A 26 -11.70 1.62 7.70
N LEU A 27 -12.63 0.77 8.16
CA LEU A 27 -12.47 -0.68 8.12
C LEU A 27 -12.29 -1.19 6.69
N ALA A 28 -13.13 -0.74 5.76
CA ALA A 28 -13.05 -1.09 4.34
C ALA A 28 -11.71 -0.68 3.71
N SER A 29 -11.09 0.42 4.17
CA SER A 29 -9.79 0.88 3.67
C SER A 29 -8.60 0.01 4.10
N THR A 30 -8.75 -0.82 5.14
CA THR A 30 -7.64 -1.63 5.68
C THR A 30 -7.12 -2.67 4.69
N ALA A 31 -8.02 -3.25 3.88
CA ALA A 31 -7.69 -4.23 2.85
C ALA A 31 -6.89 -3.63 1.68
N PRO A 32 -7.33 -2.54 1.01
CA PRO A 32 -6.51 -1.90 -0.01
C PRO A 32 -5.21 -1.35 0.56
N LEU A 33 -5.18 -0.79 1.77
CA LEU A 33 -3.94 -0.36 2.41
C LEU A 33 -2.96 -1.52 2.63
N ALA A 34 -3.45 -2.71 3.00
CA ALA A 34 -2.62 -3.89 3.13
C ALA A 34 -2.02 -4.27 1.77
N GLU A 35 -2.81 -4.25 0.68
CA GLU A 35 -2.27 -4.54 -0.65
C GLU A 35 -1.28 -3.47 -1.12
N ILE A 36 -1.54 -2.19 -0.87
CA ILE A 36 -0.64 -1.09 -1.21
C ILE A 36 0.69 -1.23 -0.44
N ILE A 37 0.64 -1.33 0.89
CA ILE A 37 1.84 -1.22 1.73
C ILE A 37 2.61 -2.54 1.81
N LEU A 38 1.91 -3.66 2.03
CA LEU A 38 2.56 -4.95 2.29
C LEU A 38 3.01 -5.64 1.00
N THR A 39 2.39 -5.33 -0.13
CA THR A 39 2.73 -5.94 -1.42
C THR A 39 3.45 -4.97 -2.36
N LYS A 40 4.08 -5.51 -3.40
CA LYS A 40 4.73 -4.70 -4.44
C LYS A 40 3.82 -4.47 -5.65
N LYS A 41 2.51 -4.73 -5.55
CA LYS A 41 1.61 -4.70 -6.70
C LYS A 41 1.57 -3.33 -7.40
N PHE A 42 1.57 -2.26 -6.62
CA PHE A 42 1.45 -0.89 -7.15
C PHE A 42 2.80 -0.19 -7.34
N TYR A 43 3.90 -0.89 -7.07
CA TYR A 43 5.22 -0.30 -6.98
C TYR A 43 6.26 -1.14 -7.70
N SER A 44 7.16 -0.50 -8.44
CA SER A 44 8.26 -1.16 -9.15
C SER A 44 9.27 -1.84 -8.20
N GLY A 45 9.11 -1.60 -6.89
CA GLY A 45 9.81 -2.30 -5.81
C GLY A 45 10.69 -1.39 -4.95
N ARG A 46 10.68 -0.07 -5.23
CA ARG A 46 11.46 0.93 -4.47
C ARG A 46 10.66 1.48 -3.29
N ASN A 47 11.34 1.70 -2.17
CA ASN A 47 10.74 2.33 -0.98
C ASN A 47 10.37 3.80 -1.23
N SER A 48 10.98 4.47 -2.22
CA SER A 48 10.66 5.85 -2.60
C SER A 48 9.21 6.03 -3.02
N GLU A 49 8.67 5.10 -3.82
CA GLU A 49 7.27 5.21 -4.29
C GLU A 49 6.26 5.02 -3.16
N LEU A 50 6.63 4.23 -2.14
CA LEU A 50 5.81 4.06 -0.94
C LEU A 50 5.86 5.29 -0.04
N LYS A 51 7.01 5.97 0.04
CA LYS A 51 7.13 7.29 0.68
C LYS A 51 6.27 8.33 -0.03
N ASP A 52 6.33 8.37 -1.37
CA ASP A 52 5.51 9.26 -2.17
C ASP A 52 4.01 9.01 -1.93
N PHE A 53 3.59 7.75 -1.79
CA PHE A 53 2.22 7.42 -1.43
C PHE A 53 1.83 7.98 -0.06
N THR A 54 2.62 7.72 0.99
CA THR A 54 2.30 8.19 2.33
C THR A 54 2.30 9.72 2.42
N THR A 55 3.24 10.37 1.74
CA THR A 55 3.35 11.83 1.76
C THR A 55 2.27 12.49 0.91
N ASN A 56 2.04 12.04 -0.32
CA ASN A 56 1.16 12.75 -1.26
C ASN A 56 -0.31 12.33 -1.16
N TYR A 57 -0.61 11.09 -0.78
CA TYR A 57 -1.98 10.60 -0.65
C TYR A 57 -2.45 10.62 0.80
N LEU A 58 -1.63 10.16 1.75
CA LEU A 58 -2.02 10.17 3.17
C LEU A 58 -1.72 11.50 3.87
N ASN A 59 -0.91 12.39 3.26
CA ASN A 59 -0.41 13.61 3.89
C ASN A 59 0.37 13.34 5.18
N GLU A 60 1.12 12.23 5.21
CA GLU A 60 1.87 11.80 6.38
C GLU A 60 3.34 11.58 6.04
N ASN A 61 4.21 12.25 6.77
CA ASN A 61 5.66 12.13 6.66
C ASN A 61 6.19 11.18 7.73
N TYR A 62 6.09 9.88 7.46
CA TYR A 62 6.63 8.86 8.34
C TYR A 62 8.15 8.87 8.37
N ARG A 63 8.72 8.44 9.51
CA ARG A 63 10.16 8.30 9.66
C ARG A 63 10.70 7.19 8.76
N ASP A 64 11.89 7.39 8.23
CA ASP A 64 12.51 6.49 7.24
C ASP A 64 12.60 5.02 7.68
N TYR A 65 12.91 4.76 8.95
CA TYR A 65 13.00 3.39 9.47
C TYR A 65 11.70 2.59 9.35
N LEU A 66 10.53 3.26 9.26
CA LEU A 66 9.25 2.58 9.09
C LEU A 66 9.16 1.92 7.70
N PHE A 67 9.82 2.48 6.69
CA PHE A 67 9.81 1.95 5.33
C PHE A 67 10.71 0.72 5.15
N ASP A 68 11.61 0.46 6.09
CA ASP A 68 12.41 -0.77 6.13
C ASP A 68 11.54 -1.97 6.54
N GLY A 69 10.49 -1.74 7.31
CA GLY A 69 9.54 -2.75 7.78
C GLY A 69 8.11 -2.47 7.33
N ARG A 70 7.72 -2.95 6.14
CA ARG A 70 6.35 -2.79 5.60
C ARG A 70 5.22 -3.16 6.57
N PRO A 71 5.30 -4.26 7.37
CA PRO A 71 4.30 -4.54 8.39
C PRO A 71 4.19 -3.47 9.48
N MET A 72 5.33 -2.90 9.89
CA MET A 72 5.38 -1.83 10.89
C MET A 72 4.78 -0.54 10.32
N LEU A 73 5.11 -0.20 9.07
CA LEU A 73 4.50 0.94 8.38
C LEU A 73 2.99 0.77 8.25
N TYR A 74 2.51 -0.41 7.84
CA TYR A 74 1.08 -0.68 7.73
C TYR A 74 0.37 -0.52 9.08
N ALA A 75 0.89 -1.15 10.14
CA ALA A 75 0.32 -1.03 11.48
C ALA A 75 0.29 0.43 11.95
N ARG A 76 1.33 1.20 11.64
CA ARG A 76 1.41 2.62 11.96
C ARG A 76 0.36 3.44 11.19
N VAL A 77 0.26 3.23 9.88
CA VAL A 77 -0.71 3.92 9.01
C VAL A 77 -2.14 3.65 9.48
N VAL A 78 -2.48 2.38 9.71
CA VAL A 78 -3.80 1.99 10.21
C VAL A 78 -4.07 2.64 11.55
N LYS A 79 -3.13 2.54 12.50
CA LYS A 79 -3.26 3.18 13.81
C LYS A 79 -3.51 4.69 13.68
N ASP A 80 -2.80 5.39 12.81
CA ASP A 80 -2.94 6.84 12.65
C ASP A 80 -4.25 7.24 11.96
N ILE A 81 -4.88 6.34 11.19
CA ILE A 81 -6.25 6.53 10.68
C ILE A 81 -7.29 6.31 11.77
N PHE A 82 -7.11 5.29 12.62
CA PHE A 82 -8.06 4.97 13.70
C PHE A 82 -7.99 5.95 14.88
N LYS A 83 -6.78 6.39 15.26
CA LYS A 83 -6.54 7.06 16.54
C LYS A 83 -7.10 8.49 16.58
N ASP A 84 -8.19 8.70 17.29
CA ASP A 84 -8.63 10.02 17.73
C ASP A 84 -7.63 10.59 18.75
N SER A 85 -6.83 11.59 18.36
CA SER A 85 -5.82 12.15 19.28
C SER A 85 -5.68 13.66 19.27
N LYS A 86 -6.71 14.39 18.82
CA LYS A 86 -6.73 15.86 18.91
C LYS A 86 -7.95 16.35 19.68
N LYS A 87 -7.79 17.51 20.33
CA LYS A 87 -8.82 18.26 21.07
C LYS A 87 -9.96 18.79 20.18
N ASP A 88 -9.83 18.66 18.86
CA ASP A 88 -10.78 19.16 17.87
C ASP A 88 -11.26 17.98 17.00
N GLU A 89 -12.45 17.49 17.33
CA GLU A 89 -13.08 16.29 16.75
C GLU A 89 -13.50 16.52 15.29
N GLU A 90 -13.85 17.75 14.93
CA GLU A 90 -14.38 18.10 13.61
C GLU A 90 -13.26 18.18 12.56
N GLU A 91 -12.15 18.84 12.88
CA GLU A 91 -10.96 18.87 12.00
C GLU A 91 -10.40 17.46 11.78
N PHE A 92 -10.44 16.64 12.83
CA PHE A 92 -9.96 15.27 12.78
C PHE A 92 -10.81 14.38 11.87
N THR A 93 -12.13 14.48 11.99
CA THR A 93 -13.11 13.78 11.14
C THR A 93 -12.92 14.16 9.67
N LYS A 94 -12.78 15.47 9.37
CA LYS A 94 -12.49 15.97 8.02
C LYS A 94 -11.18 15.39 7.46
N ASN A 95 -10.14 15.31 8.29
CA ASN A 95 -8.86 14.73 7.90
C ASN A 95 -8.95 13.22 7.62
N LYS A 96 -9.68 12.45 8.43
CA LYS A 96 -9.96 11.02 8.18
C LYS A 96 -10.65 10.85 6.81
N ILE A 97 -11.74 11.58 6.57
CA ILE A 97 -12.48 11.53 5.31
C ILE A 97 -11.57 11.88 4.12
N LYS A 98 -10.76 12.94 4.24
CA LYS A 98 -9.81 13.34 3.20
C LYS A 98 -8.80 12.24 2.87
N LYS A 99 -8.21 11.60 3.88
CA LYS A 99 -7.27 10.48 3.68
C LYS A 99 -7.93 9.32 2.95
N LEU A 100 -9.13 8.93 3.34
CA LEU A 100 -9.85 7.83 2.71
C LEU A 100 -10.20 8.13 1.24
N LYS A 101 -10.65 9.35 0.95
CA LYS A 101 -10.90 9.81 -0.44
C LYS A 101 -9.62 9.82 -1.28
N ASN A 102 -8.49 10.17 -0.68
CA ASN A 102 -7.20 10.09 -1.38
C ASN A 102 -6.79 8.64 -1.67
N ILE A 103 -7.08 7.69 -0.77
CA ILE A 103 -6.87 6.25 -1.04
C ILE A 103 -7.76 5.81 -2.20
N GLN A 104 -9.05 6.20 -2.22
CA GLN A 104 -9.93 5.92 -3.35
C GLN A 104 -9.36 6.49 -4.66
N LYS A 105 -8.84 7.74 -4.63
CA LYS A 105 -8.20 8.36 -5.79
C LYS A 105 -6.98 7.58 -6.27
N PHE A 106 -6.06 7.22 -5.37
CA PHE A 106 -4.88 6.41 -5.71
C PHE A 106 -5.28 5.12 -6.43
N LEU A 107 -6.29 4.42 -5.90
CA LEU A 107 -6.77 3.18 -6.50
C LEU A 107 -7.37 3.44 -7.89
N LYS A 108 -8.19 4.48 -8.08
CA LYS A 108 -8.76 4.84 -9.39
C LYS A 108 -7.67 5.16 -10.41
N ASP A 109 -6.67 5.97 -10.03
CA ASP A 109 -5.54 6.32 -10.89
C ASP A 109 -4.80 5.05 -11.34
N LYS A 110 -4.54 4.12 -10.42
CA LYS A 110 -3.83 2.86 -10.71
C LYS A 110 -4.66 1.83 -11.46
N VAL A 111 -5.98 1.86 -11.38
CA VAL A 111 -6.84 1.01 -12.22
C VAL A 111 -6.78 1.46 -13.67
N ASN A 112 -6.93 2.76 -13.90
CA ASN A 112 -6.88 3.34 -15.23
C ASN A 112 -5.50 3.16 -15.88
N ASP A 113 -4.40 3.30 -15.12
CA ASP A 113 -3.05 3.02 -15.60
C ASP A 113 -2.85 1.56 -16.04
N ASN A 114 -3.47 0.59 -15.36
CA ASN A 114 -3.34 -0.82 -15.68
C ASN A 114 -4.18 -1.24 -16.90
N GLU A 115 -5.32 -0.59 -17.17
CA GLU A 115 -6.07 -0.81 -18.40
C GLU A 115 -5.25 -0.40 -19.63
N ILE A 116 -4.53 0.72 -19.56
CA ILE A 116 -3.68 1.22 -20.65
C ILE A 116 -2.43 0.34 -20.85
N ASN A 117 -1.82 -0.18 -19.77
CA ASN A 117 -0.57 -0.96 -19.85
C ASN A 117 -0.77 -2.47 -20.06
N SER A 118 -2.00 -2.99 -19.90
CA SER A 118 -2.30 -4.41 -20.12
C SER A 118 -2.18 -4.86 -21.59
N GLU A 119 -2.13 -3.92 -22.54
CA GLU A 119 -1.90 -4.22 -23.96
C GLU A 119 -0.41 -4.28 -24.34
N ILE A 120 0.53 -3.92 -23.45
CA ILE A 120 1.95 -3.68 -23.84
C ILE A 120 2.96 -4.69 -23.26
N TYR A 121 2.63 -5.53 -22.27
CA TYR A 121 3.61 -6.50 -21.74
C TYR A 121 3.04 -7.92 -21.54
N PRO A 122 3.31 -8.87 -22.46
CA PRO A 122 3.14 -10.28 -22.17
C PRO A 122 4.28 -10.72 -21.23
N ASN A 123 3.91 -11.39 -20.13
CA ASN A 123 4.72 -12.33 -19.34
C ASN A 123 6.25 -12.19 -19.44
N SER A 124 6.88 -11.46 -18.50
CA SER A 124 8.28 -11.76 -18.14
C SER A 124 8.34 -12.31 -16.72
N LEU A 125 8.13 -13.63 -16.61
CA LEU A 125 8.61 -14.44 -15.51
C LEU A 125 10.15 -14.35 -15.50
N THR A 126 10.70 -13.30 -14.90
CA THR A 126 12.13 -13.25 -14.58
C THR A 126 12.37 -14.18 -13.38
N LYS A 127 12.84 -15.40 -13.68
CA LYS A 127 13.43 -16.33 -12.70
C LYS A 127 14.51 -15.59 -11.91
N LYS A 128 14.20 -15.11 -10.71
CA LYS A 128 15.22 -14.70 -9.74
C LYS A 128 15.93 -15.96 -9.26
N SER A 129 17.21 -16.07 -9.58
CA SER A 129 18.12 -17.02 -8.94
C SER A 129 18.02 -16.84 -7.42
N LYS A 130 17.56 -17.88 -6.71
CA LYS A 130 17.58 -17.93 -5.25
C LYS A 130 19.03 -18.08 -4.81
N ASN A 131 19.68 -17.00 -4.42
CA ASN A 131 20.81 -17.12 -3.50
C ASN A 131 20.24 -17.52 -2.13
N ASN A 132 20.25 -18.83 -1.86
CA ASN A 132 19.89 -19.37 -0.56
C ASN A 132 20.92 -18.90 0.45
N SER A 133 20.48 -18.22 1.51
CA SER A 133 21.32 -17.70 2.61
C SER A 133 22.23 -18.78 3.23
N ILE A 134 21.81 -20.04 3.12
CA ILE A 134 22.55 -21.24 3.55
C ILE A 134 23.89 -21.40 2.81
N ASP A 135 23.97 -21.07 1.52
CA ASP A 135 25.22 -21.21 0.76
C ASP A 135 26.26 -20.16 1.15
N GLY A 136 25.82 -18.99 1.66
CA GLY A 136 26.69 -18.01 2.29
C GLY A 136 27.33 -18.55 3.57
N TRP A 137 26.55 -19.23 4.41
CA TRP A 137 27.05 -19.86 5.65
C TRP A 137 28.00 -21.03 5.37
N ARG A 138 27.72 -21.86 4.36
CA ARG A 138 28.61 -22.97 3.95
C ARG A 138 30.00 -22.49 3.54
N LYS A 139 30.10 -21.36 2.82
CA LYS A 139 31.39 -20.77 2.44
C LYS A 139 32.21 -20.30 3.65
N ILE A 140 31.55 -19.76 4.68
CA ILE A 140 32.23 -19.33 5.91
C ILE A 140 32.76 -20.55 6.67
N ILE A 141 31.93 -21.58 6.84
CA ILE A 141 32.29 -22.79 7.59
C ILE A 141 33.43 -23.55 6.91
N ASN A 142 33.35 -23.74 5.59
CA ASN A 142 34.32 -24.54 4.85
C ASN A 142 35.58 -23.76 4.42
N SER A 143 35.75 -22.50 4.86
CA SER A 143 36.90 -21.66 4.48
C SER A 143 38.19 -21.96 5.26
N ARG A 144 38.14 -22.86 6.26
CA ARG A 144 39.25 -23.13 7.19
C ARG A 144 39.99 -24.46 7.00
N GLU A 145 39.78 -25.17 5.91
CA GLU A 145 40.61 -26.31 5.54
C GLU A 145 41.53 -25.92 4.38
N ARG A 146 42.67 -25.32 4.73
CA ARG A 146 43.90 -25.33 3.93
C ARG A 146 45.08 -25.52 4.87
#